data_AF-A0A927QHY8-F1
#
_entry.id   AF-A0A927QHY8-F1
#
_cell.length_a   1.000
_cell.length_b   1.000
_cell.length_c   1.000
_cell.angle_alpha   90.00
_cell.angle_beta   90.00
_cell.angle_gamma   90.00
#
_symmetry.space_group_name_H-M   'P 1'
#
loop_
_entity.id
_entity.type
_entity.pdbx_description
1 polymer ?
#
loop_
_entity_poly.entity_id
_entity_poly.type
_entity_poly.pdbx_seq_one_letter_code
_entity_poly.pdbx_strand_id
1 'polypeptide(L)'
;MTRATATPTSTPTTAATAATATTATVNTTAAASAAARWSVAAEPHDSPVAAALWRAYYTEVSDRWYQLHEGHTTDPDELEREVAADTGEYLAPPNGVLLVARYAGEPVGTAGVRLADATTAELKRVFLRPEARGRGGAALLVAAAEDAARALGAERMVLDTRGDLVEARALYARLGYVESAPHNDHAYADHWFTKALTGTWATWDRAPQGDLAT
;
A
#
# COMPACT_ATOMS: atom_id res chain seq x y z
N MET A 1 9.19 71.03 5.57
CA MET A 1 10.65 71.28 5.51
C MET A 1 11.01 72.33 6.55
N THR A 2 11.39 71.94 7.77
CA THR A 2 12.26 72.76 8.64
C THR A 2 13.05 71.78 9.51
N ARG A 3 14.36 72.01 9.52
CA ARG A 3 15.43 71.17 10.05
C ARG A 3 16.01 71.89 11.27
N ALA A 4 16.32 71.17 12.35
CA ALA A 4 17.23 71.61 13.43
C ALA A 4 17.59 70.40 14.32
N THR A 5 18.78 69.78 14.15
CA THR A 5 20.00 69.91 15.02
C THR A 5 19.79 69.35 16.43
N ALA A 6 20.33 68.17 16.77
CA ALA A 6 21.69 67.90 17.29
C ALA A 6 21.91 68.57 18.68
N THR A 7 22.45 67.98 19.75
CA THR A 7 23.50 66.95 19.93
C THR A 7 23.46 66.42 21.41
N PRO A 8 24.45 65.72 22.01
CA PRO A 8 24.25 64.46 22.74
C PRO A 8 24.61 64.56 24.25
N THR A 9 24.88 63.41 24.87
CA THR A 9 25.72 63.17 26.06
C THR A 9 24.95 62.77 27.32
N SER A 10 25.08 61.48 27.71
CA SER A 10 25.68 61.05 28.99
C SER A 10 25.50 59.53 29.17
N THR A 11 26.62 58.81 29.15
CA THR A 11 26.86 57.49 29.78
C THR A 11 26.93 57.63 31.31
N PRO A 12 27.13 56.56 32.10
CA PRO A 12 26.48 55.24 32.18
C PRO A 12 25.95 55.01 33.63
N THR A 13 25.33 53.87 33.97
CA THR A 13 25.50 53.16 35.27
C THR A 13 24.53 51.98 35.42
N THR A 14 25.14 50.87 35.82
CA THR A 14 24.68 49.52 36.19
C THR A 14 23.54 49.44 37.21
N ALA A 15 22.61 48.49 37.00
CA ALA A 15 22.04 47.52 37.97
C ALA A 15 20.78 46.89 37.35
N ALA A 16 20.80 45.61 36.97
CA ALA A 16 20.47 44.44 37.78
C ALA A 16 18.97 44.05 37.73
N THR A 17 18.76 42.74 37.53
CA THR A 17 17.56 41.95 37.88
C THR A 17 16.44 41.90 36.84
N ALA A 18 16.30 40.76 36.15
CA ALA A 18 15.21 39.79 36.38
C ALA A 18 15.20 38.78 35.22
N ALA A 19 15.55 37.54 35.53
CA ALA A 19 15.34 36.41 34.64
C ALA A 19 13.84 36.25 34.36
N THR A 20 13.47 36.31 33.08
CA THR A 20 12.15 35.85 32.64
C THR A 20 12.35 34.47 32.02
N ALA A 21 11.96 33.44 32.77
CA ALA A 21 11.82 32.10 32.26
C ALA A 21 10.58 32.07 31.34
N THR A 22 10.81 31.99 30.04
CA THR A 22 9.76 31.66 29.08
C THR A 22 9.65 30.15 28.98
N THR A 23 8.51 29.66 29.48
CA THR A 23 7.97 28.33 29.31
C THR A 23 8.07 27.86 27.85
N ALA A 24 8.77 26.74 27.63
CA ALA A 24 8.62 25.94 26.43
C ALA A 24 8.23 24.51 26.86
N THR A 25 6.96 24.34 27.23
CA THR A 25 6.33 23.02 27.26
C THR A 25 5.92 22.67 25.83
N VAL A 26 6.89 22.23 25.02
CA VAL A 26 6.57 21.54 23.77
C VAL A 26 7.63 20.47 23.54
N ASN A 27 7.30 19.23 23.87
CA ASN A 27 7.55 18.04 23.04
C ASN A 27 7.26 16.76 23.84
N THR A 28 5.98 16.44 24.01
CA THR A 28 5.56 15.08 24.41
C THR A 28 4.78 14.37 23.30
N THR A 29 4.44 15.03 22.18
CA THR A 29 3.69 14.39 21.07
C THR A 29 4.59 13.93 19.91
N ALA A 30 5.83 14.41 19.82
CA ALA A 30 6.74 14.04 18.71
C ALA A 30 7.29 12.60 18.80
N ALA A 31 7.21 11.96 19.97
CA ALA A 31 7.77 10.63 20.18
C ALA A 31 6.79 9.48 19.90
N ALA A 32 5.49 9.77 19.72
CA ALA A 32 4.46 8.74 19.54
C ALA A 32 4.17 8.34 18.09
N SER A 33 4.67 9.06 17.06
CA SER A 33 4.34 8.77 15.64
C SER A 33 5.47 8.14 14.81
N ALA A 34 6.57 7.70 15.43
CA ALA A 34 7.68 7.04 14.71
C ALA A 34 7.55 5.50 14.63
N ALA A 35 6.52 4.89 15.22
CA ALA A 35 6.54 3.47 15.59
C ALA A 35 5.82 2.49 14.64
N ALA A 36 5.11 2.93 13.61
CA ALA A 36 4.59 2.01 12.58
C ALA A 36 5.14 2.40 11.20
N ARG A 37 6.34 1.90 10.89
CA ARG A 37 6.96 2.13 9.57
C ARG A 37 6.14 1.54 8.43
N TRP A 38 5.38 0.48 8.68
CA TRP A 38 4.46 -0.14 7.74
C TRP A 38 3.06 -0.19 8.32
N SER A 39 2.06 0.06 7.49
CA SER A 39 0.67 -0.29 7.77
C SER A 39 0.03 -0.88 6.51
N VAL A 40 -0.95 -1.76 6.70
CA VAL A 40 -1.78 -2.31 5.63
C VAL A 40 -3.23 -2.16 6.05
N ALA A 41 -4.07 -1.63 5.18
CA ALA A 41 -5.48 -1.42 5.48
C ALA A 41 -6.33 -1.63 4.22
N ALA A 42 -7.61 -1.91 4.42
CA ALA A 42 -8.59 -1.92 3.34
C ALA A 42 -8.72 -0.52 2.72
N GLU A 43 -8.90 -0.49 1.41
CA GLU A 43 -9.04 0.71 0.61
C GLU A 43 -10.22 0.50 -0.38
N PRO A 44 -11.08 1.51 -0.63
CA PRO A 44 -12.04 1.43 -1.71
C PRO A 44 -11.36 1.22 -3.06
N HIS A 45 -11.88 0.33 -3.91
CA HIS A 45 -11.25 0.01 -5.20
C HIS A 45 -11.20 1.20 -6.17
N ASP A 46 -12.09 2.17 -5.99
CA ASP A 46 -12.31 3.35 -6.83
C ASP A 46 -11.65 4.59 -6.22
N SER A 47 -10.88 4.43 -5.14
CA SER A 47 -10.22 5.56 -4.52
C SER A 47 -9.09 6.09 -5.42
N PRO A 48 -8.75 7.39 -5.30
CA PRO A 48 -7.60 7.95 -6.01
C PRO A 48 -6.27 7.25 -5.67
N VAL A 49 -6.16 6.67 -4.46
CA VAL A 49 -4.98 5.91 -4.03
C VAL A 49 -4.90 4.58 -4.77
N ALA A 50 -6.02 3.86 -4.88
CA ALA A 50 -6.12 2.63 -5.66
C ALA A 50 -5.76 2.88 -7.12
N ALA A 51 -6.38 3.87 -7.76
CA ALA A 51 -6.13 4.25 -9.14
C ALA A 51 -4.65 4.61 -9.40
N ALA A 52 -4.01 5.35 -8.50
CA ALA A 52 -2.60 5.70 -8.63
C ALA A 52 -1.66 4.49 -8.50
N LEU A 53 -1.95 3.57 -7.57
CA LEU A 53 -1.16 2.33 -7.41
C LEU A 53 -1.37 1.37 -8.58
N TRP A 54 -2.59 1.29 -9.11
CA TRP A 54 -2.92 0.45 -10.25
C TRP A 54 -2.24 0.95 -11.51
N ARG A 55 -2.27 2.26 -11.78
CA ARG A 55 -1.47 2.86 -12.85
C ARG A 55 0.00 2.48 -12.73
N ALA A 56 0.60 2.65 -11.55
CA ALA A 56 2.00 2.27 -11.33
C ALA A 56 2.27 0.77 -11.54
N TYR A 57 1.36 -0.09 -11.09
CA TYR A 57 1.42 -1.54 -11.30
C TYR A 57 1.33 -1.90 -12.79
N TYR A 58 0.33 -1.40 -13.50
CA TYR A 58 0.14 -1.67 -14.92
C TYR A 58 1.29 -1.13 -15.75
N THR A 59 1.80 0.08 -15.47
CA THR A 59 2.99 0.61 -16.15
C THR A 59 4.15 -0.37 -16.02
N GLU A 60 4.51 -0.78 -14.81
CA GLU A 60 5.67 -1.65 -14.62
C GLU A 60 5.47 -3.04 -15.21
N VAL A 61 4.28 -3.62 -15.03
CA VAL A 61 3.98 -4.99 -15.49
C VAL A 61 3.84 -5.04 -17.00
N SER A 62 3.15 -4.09 -17.64
CA SER A 62 3.05 -4.00 -19.09
C SER A 62 4.40 -3.66 -19.72
N ASP A 63 5.16 -2.70 -19.16
CA ASP A 63 6.49 -2.35 -19.67
C ASP A 63 7.45 -3.54 -19.66
N ARG A 64 7.51 -4.30 -18.56
CA ARG A 64 8.36 -5.51 -18.48
C ARG A 64 8.02 -6.51 -19.58
N TRP A 65 6.73 -6.66 -19.90
CA TRP A 65 6.29 -7.62 -20.91
C TRP A 65 6.59 -7.13 -22.32
N TYR A 66 6.23 -5.88 -22.65
CA TYR A 66 6.50 -5.29 -23.96
C TYR A 66 7.99 -5.19 -24.22
N GLN A 67 8.81 -4.85 -23.23
CA GLN A 67 10.26 -4.82 -23.38
C GLN A 67 10.82 -6.22 -23.68
N LEU A 68 10.29 -7.26 -23.02
CA LEU A 68 10.75 -8.63 -23.20
C LEU A 68 10.33 -9.24 -24.55
N HIS A 69 9.12 -8.95 -25.03
CA HIS A 69 8.54 -9.61 -26.20
C HIS A 69 8.56 -8.76 -27.48
N GLU A 70 8.49 -7.43 -27.35
CA GLU A 70 8.26 -6.49 -28.46
C GLU A 70 9.32 -5.37 -28.55
N GLY A 71 10.17 -5.22 -27.52
CA GLY A 71 11.29 -4.28 -27.52
C GLY A 71 10.93 -2.80 -27.32
N HIS A 72 9.71 -2.50 -26.84
CA HIS A 72 9.28 -1.14 -26.52
C HIS A 72 8.60 -1.06 -25.14
N THR A 73 8.33 0.17 -24.67
CA THR A 73 7.51 0.43 -23.50
C THR A 73 6.04 0.54 -23.89
N THR A 74 5.15 0.49 -22.90
CA THR A 74 3.71 0.66 -23.07
C THR A 74 3.40 2.07 -23.58
N ASP A 75 2.48 2.18 -24.54
CA ASP A 75 1.93 3.47 -24.95
C ASP A 75 1.08 4.07 -23.81
N PRO A 76 1.25 5.35 -23.43
CA PRO A 76 0.51 5.94 -22.33
C PRO A 76 -1.02 5.92 -22.51
N ASP A 77 -1.53 6.12 -23.73
CA ASP A 77 -2.97 6.11 -23.98
C ASP A 77 -3.52 4.68 -23.92
N GLU A 78 -2.74 3.68 -24.34
CA GLU A 78 -3.06 2.27 -24.15
C GLU A 78 -3.14 1.89 -22.68
N LEU A 79 -2.13 2.29 -21.90
CA LEU A 79 -2.10 2.07 -20.45
C LEU A 79 -3.36 2.63 -19.77
N GLU A 80 -3.75 3.88 -20.08
CA GLU A 80 -4.95 4.46 -19.47
C GLU A 80 -6.22 3.70 -19.87
N ARG A 81 -6.30 3.15 -21.10
CA ARG A 81 -7.41 2.26 -21.49
C ARG A 81 -7.42 0.96 -20.71
N GLU A 82 -6.27 0.32 -20.50
CA GLU A 82 -6.16 -0.91 -19.70
C GLU A 82 -6.53 -0.67 -18.24
N VAL A 83 -6.02 0.40 -17.64
CA VAL A 83 -6.34 0.81 -16.27
C VAL A 83 -7.84 1.10 -16.13
N ALA A 84 -8.46 1.75 -17.12
CA ALA A 84 -9.89 2.05 -17.11
C ALA A 84 -10.79 0.83 -17.36
N ALA A 85 -10.27 -0.20 -18.04
CA ALA A 85 -11.04 -1.40 -18.36
C ALA A 85 -11.23 -2.34 -17.15
N ASP A 86 -10.31 -2.33 -16.18
CA ASP A 86 -10.45 -3.06 -14.92
C ASP A 86 -10.97 -2.11 -13.83
N THR A 87 -12.28 -2.14 -13.56
CA THR A 87 -12.91 -1.29 -12.52
C THR A 87 -12.58 -1.73 -11.10
N GLY A 88 -12.06 -2.94 -10.91
CA GLY A 88 -11.82 -3.51 -9.59
C GLY A 88 -13.07 -3.82 -8.76
N GLU A 89 -14.27 -3.78 -9.35
CA GLU A 89 -15.54 -4.00 -8.64
C GLU A 89 -15.58 -5.33 -7.86
N TYR A 90 -14.92 -6.37 -8.39
CA TYR A 90 -14.78 -7.67 -7.73
C TYR A 90 -13.96 -7.65 -6.42
N LEU A 91 -13.31 -6.52 -6.10
CA LEU A 91 -12.60 -6.27 -4.84
C LEU A 91 -13.44 -5.47 -3.83
N ALA A 92 -14.71 -5.20 -4.14
CA ALA A 92 -15.64 -4.62 -3.18
C ALA A 92 -16.23 -5.69 -2.24
N PRO A 93 -16.59 -5.32 -1.00
CA PRO A 93 -17.40 -6.16 -0.14
C PRO A 93 -18.73 -6.56 -0.82
N PRO A 94 -19.33 -7.72 -0.46
CA PRO A 94 -18.91 -8.61 0.62
C PRO A 94 -17.90 -9.69 0.20
N ASN A 95 -17.59 -9.81 -1.10
CA ASN A 95 -16.83 -10.96 -1.63
C ASN A 95 -15.37 -10.62 -1.96
N GLY A 96 -14.97 -9.36 -1.81
CA GLY A 96 -13.60 -8.95 -2.04
C GLY A 96 -13.17 -7.80 -1.15
N VAL A 97 -11.85 -7.55 -1.19
CA VAL A 97 -11.22 -6.41 -0.56
C VAL A 97 -9.97 -6.02 -1.33
N LEU A 98 -9.78 -4.71 -1.53
CA LEU A 98 -8.51 -4.14 -1.91
C LEU A 98 -7.76 -3.71 -0.65
N LEU A 99 -6.49 -4.12 -0.54
CA LEU A 99 -5.59 -3.72 0.52
C LEU A 99 -4.54 -2.75 -0.03
N VAL A 100 -4.19 -1.73 0.75
CA VAL A 100 -3.10 -0.80 0.46
C VAL A 100 -2.05 -0.85 1.57
N ALA A 101 -0.81 -1.12 1.17
CA ALA A 101 0.36 -1.01 2.03
C ALA A 101 0.89 0.43 2.01
N ARG A 102 1.12 0.98 3.21
CA ARG A 102 1.72 2.29 3.40
C ARG A 102 3.06 2.18 4.13
N TYR A 103 4.05 2.94 3.70
CA TYR A 103 5.34 3.07 4.38
C TYR A 103 5.49 4.49 4.92
N ALA A 104 5.59 4.65 6.23
CA ALA A 104 5.59 5.96 6.90
C ALA A 104 4.40 6.86 6.48
N GLY A 105 3.22 6.25 6.28
CA GLY A 105 1.99 6.95 5.86
C GLY A 105 1.77 7.01 4.34
N GLU A 106 2.82 6.85 3.54
CA GLU A 106 2.72 6.97 2.07
C GLU A 106 2.25 5.67 1.42
N PRO A 107 1.25 5.69 0.50
CA PRO A 107 0.79 4.50 -0.20
C PRO A 107 1.82 4.00 -1.21
N VAL A 108 2.34 2.80 -0.96
CA VAL A 108 3.45 2.22 -1.73
C VAL A 108 3.15 0.83 -2.28
N GLY A 109 2.02 0.21 -1.96
CA GLY A 109 1.67 -1.09 -2.52
C GLY A 109 0.21 -1.46 -2.39
N THR A 110 -0.17 -2.50 -3.12
CA THR A 110 -1.54 -2.98 -3.17
C THR A 110 -1.61 -4.50 -3.33
N ALA A 111 -2.67 -5.10 -2.82
CA ALA A 111 -3.06 -6.48 -3.07
C ALA A 111 -4.59 -6.58 -3.03
N GLY A 112 -5.17 -7.27 -4.01
CA GLY A 112 -6.59 -7.58 -4.06
C GLY A 112 -6.86 -9.01 -3.59
N VAL A 113 -7.95 -9.20 -2.86
CA VAL A 113 -8.48 -10.51 -2.48
C VAL A 113 -9.92 -10.59 -2.94
N ARG A 114 -10.31 -11.69 -3.58
CA ARG A 114 -11.72 -11.98 -3.89
C ARG A 114 -12.02 -13.45 -3.66
N LEU A 115 -13.25 -13.79 -3.29
CA LEU A 115 -13.73 -15.17 -3.35
C LEU A 115 -13.93 -15.59 -4.81
N ALA A 116 -13.29 -16.68 -5.22
CA ALA A 116 -13.52 -17.35 -6.49
C ALA A 116 -14.65 -18.38 -6.37
N ASP A 117 -14.76 -19.02 -5.20
CA ASP A 117 -15.86 -19.89 -4.81
C ASP A 117 -16.10 -19.78 -3.29
N ALA A 118 -16.95 -20.64 -2.72
CA ALA A 118 -17.32 -20.60 -1.30
C ALA A 118 -16.15 -20.78 -0.32
N THR A 119 -15.04 -21.38 -0.76
CA THR A 119 -13.90 -21.77 0.11
C THR A 119 -12.54 -21.35 -0.45
N THR A 120 -12.49 -20.86 -1.69
CA THR A 120 -11.25 -20.44 -2.35
C THR A 120 -11.24 -18.94 -2.60
N ALA A 121 -10.22 -18.26 -2.11
CA ALA A 121 -9.92 -16.86 -2.46
C ALA A 121 -8.80 -16.78 -3.51
N GLU A 122 -8.89 -15.78 -4.38
CA GLU A 122 -7.82 -15.38 -5.29
C GLU A 122 -7.04 -14.19 -4.73
N LEU A 123 -5.71 -14.29 -4.74
CA LEU A 123 -4.79 -13.16 -4.55
C LEU A 123 -4.49 -12.52 -5.90
N LYS A 124 -4.73 -11.22 -6.02
CA LYS A 124 -4.57 -10.47 -7.27
C LYS A 124 -3.80 -9.18 -7.04
N ARG A 125 -3.24 -8.61 -8.12
CA ARG A 125 -2.67 -7.26 -8.16
C ARG A 125 -1.66 -6.96 -7.03
N VAL A 126 -0.83 -7.95 -6.66
CA VAL A 126 0.22 -7.75 -5.64
C VAL A 126 1.33 -6.88 -6.22
N PHE A 127 1.53 -5.71 -5.62
CA PHE A 127 2.51 -4.73 -6.09
C PHE A 127 3.10 -3.93 -4.94
N LEU A 128 4.38 -3.57 -5.09
CA LEU A 128 5.04 -2.53 -4.32
C LEU A 128 5.83 -1.64 -5.26
N ARG A 129 5.76 -0.33 -5.05
CA ARG A 129 6.62 0.65 -5.73
C ARG A 129 8.10 0.29 -5.53
N PRO A 130 8.97 0.46 -6.55
CA PRO A 130 10.38 0.09 -6.49
C PRO A 130 11.12 0.62 -5.25
N GLU A 131 10.87 1.87 -4.86
CA GLU A 131 11.49 2.55 -3.72
C GLU A 131 11.17 1.91 -2.35
N ALA A 132 10.10 1.12 -2.26
CA ALA A 132 9.65 0.46 -1.04
C ALA A 132 10.07 -1.02 -0.96
N ARG A 133 10.67 -1.59 -2.01
CA ARG A 133 11.12 -2.99 -2.07
C ARG A 133 12.36 -3.23 -1.20
N GLY A 134 12.60 -4.50 -0.88
CA GLY A 134 13.73 -4.91 -0.02
C GLY A 134 13.55 -4.57 1.47
N ARG A 135 12.37 -4.09 1.88
CA ARG A 135 12.06 -3.65 3.26
C ARG A 135 11.02 -4.52 3.98
N GLY A 136 10.76 -5.73 3.46
CA GLY A 136 9.81 -6.68 4.05
C GLY A 136 8.32 -6.41 3.77
N GLY A 137 7.96 -5.32 3.11
CA GLY A 137 6.56 -4.93 2.87
C GLY A 137 5.74 -5.96 2.09
N ALA A 138 6.36 -6.71 1.16
CA ALA A 138 5.63 -7.66 0.32
C ALA A 138 5.07 -8.82 1.15
N ALA A 139 5.88 -9.36 2.07
CA ALA A 139 5.45 -10.42 2.97
C ALA A 139 4.34 -9.95 3.92
N LEU A 140 4.43 -8.71 4.43
CA LEU A 140 3.39 -8.12 5.28
C LEU A 140 2.06 -7.96 4.52
N LEU A 141 2.13 -7.46 3.29
CA LEU A 141 0.96 -7.26 2.44
C LEU A 141 0.28 -8.59 2.06
N VAL A 142 1.05 -9.62 1.71
CA VAL A 142 0.50 -10.95 1.42
C VAL A 142 -0.09 -11.60 2.67
N ALA A 143 0.55 -11.46 3.84
CA ALA A 143 -0.01 -11.95 5.10
C ALA A 143 -1.35 -11.29 5.43
N ALA A 144 -1.46 -9.97 5.27
CA ALA A 144 -2.72 -9.25 5.44
C ALA A 144 -3.79 -9.71 4.43
N ALA A 145 -3.40 -10.03 3.20
CA ALA A 145 -4.29 -10.60 2.19
C ALA A 145 -4.79 -12.00 2.58
N GLU A 146 -3.93 -12.86 3.14
CA GLU A 146 -4.32 -14.16 3.68
C GLU A 146 -5.32 -14.02 4.84
N ASP A 147 -5.11 -13.05 5.74
CA ASP A 147 -6.04 -12.77 6.84
C ASP A 147 -7.40 -12.26 6.33
N ALA A 148 -7.38 -11.39 5.32
CA ALA A 148 -8.60 -10.95 4.65
C ALA A 148 -9.34 -12.12 3.97
N ALA A 149 -8.62 -13.02 3.30
CA ALA A 149 -9.20 -14.21 2.69
C ALA A 149 -9.87 -15.11 3.75
N ARG A 150 -9.22 -15.32 4.90
CA ARG A 150 -9.84 -16.05 6.03
C ARG A 150 -11.09 -15.34 6.55
N ALA A 151 -11.07 -14.01 6.65
CA ALA A 151 -12.23 -13.23 7.11
C ALA A 151 -13.42 -13.31 6.13
N LEU A 152 -13.16 -13.52 4.84
CA LEU A 152 -14.17 -13.81 3.81
C LEU A 152 -14.68 -15.27 3.86
N GLY A 153 -14.09 -16.13 4.70
CA GLY A 153 -14.47 -17.54 4.82
C GLY A 153 -13.65 -18.50 3.94
N ALA A 154 -12.58 -18.04 3.29
CA ALA A 154 -11.75 -18.91 2.48
C ALA A 154 -10.87 -19.84 3.34
N GLU A 155 -10.80 -21.10 2.92
CA GLU A 155 -9.93 -22.14 3.48
C GLU A 155 -8.64 -22.30 2.64
N ARG A 156 -8.63 -21.75 1.44
CA ARG A 156 -7.52 -21.82 0.49
C ARG A 156 -7.36 -20.52 -0.28
N MET A 157 -6.12 -20.17 -0.57
CA MET A 157 -5.77 -19.06 -1.45
C MET A 157 -5.09 -19.58 -2.71
N VAL A 158 -5.45 -19.01 -3.85
CA VAL A 158 -4.84 -19.31 -5.15
C VAL A 158 -4.39 -18.02 -5.82
N LEU A 159 -3.41 -18.14 -6.72
CA LEU A 159 -2.96 -17.03 -7.57
C LEU A 159 -2.33 -17.55 -8.85
N ASP A 160 -2.38 -16.73 -9.88
CA ASP A 160 -1.60 -16.89 -11.10
C ASP A 160 -0.56 -15.76 -11.23
N THR A 161 0.53 -16.05 -11.92
CA THR A 161 1.57 -15.07 -12.21
C THR A 161 2.27 -15.38 -13.53
N ARG A 162 2.87 -14.35 -14.12
CA ARG A 162 3.65 -14.48 -15.35
C ARG A 162 5.05 -15.04 -15.06
N GLY A 163 5.67 -15.66 -16.06
CA GLY A 163 6.99 -16.27 -15.97
C GLY A 163 8.12 -15.25 -15.78
N ASP A 164 7.96 -14.06 -16.34
CA ASP A 164 8.93 -12.96 -16.26
C ASP A 164 9.01 -12.30 -14.87
N LEU A 165 7.99 -12.51 -14.01
CA LEU A 165 7.92 -11.97 -12.65
C LEU A 165 8.62 -12.90 -11.63
N VAL A 166 9.91 -13.18 -11.86
CA VAL A 166 10.72 -14.12 -11.08
C VAL A 166 10.71 -13.79 -9.58
N GLU A 167 10.73 -12.49 -9.22
CA GLU A 167 10.73 -12.04 -7.83
C GLU A 167 9.43 -12.39 -7.10
N ALA A 168 8.29 -12.30 -7.80
CA ALA A 168 6.98 -12.65 -7.26
C ALA A 168 6.90 -14.16 -6.99
N ARG A 169 7.37 -14.98 -7.93
CA ARG A 169 7.42 -16.45 -7.78
C ARG A 169 8.27 -16.86 -6.57
N ALA A 170 9.45 -16.26 -6.42
CA ALA A 170 10.32 -16.50 -5.28
C ALA A 170 9.68 -16.06 -3.94
N LEU A 171 8.94 -14.94 -3.94
CA LEU A 171 8.17 -14.49 -2.78
C LEU A 171 7.11 -15.52 -2.39
N TYR A 172 6.26 -15.96 -3.32
CA TYR A 172 5.17 -16.88 -3.02
C TYR A 172 5.67 -18.23 -2.49
N ALA A 173 6.72 -18.79 -3.12
CA ALA A 173 7.35 -20.01 -2.64
C ALA A 173 7.85 -19.88 -1.19
N ARG A 174 8.49 -18.75 -0.85
CA ARG A 174 8.95 -18.46 0.53
C ARG A 174 7.82 -18.29 1.53
N LEU A 175 6.64 -17.85 1.07
CA LEU A 175 5.44 -17.70 1.90
C LEU A 175 4.63 -18.99 2.02
N GLY A 176 5.13 -20.11 1.48
CA GLY A 176 4.51 -21.43 1.60
C GLY A 176 3.43 -21.71 0.56
N TYR A 177 3.37 -20.92 -0.52
CA TYR A 177 2.59 -21.29 -1.69
C TYR A 177 3.33 -22.37 -2.47
N VAL A 178 2.58 -23.34 -2.96
CA VAL A 178 3.09 -24.43 -3.80
C VAL A 178 2.52 -24.28 -5.20
N GLU A 179 3.30 -24.63 -6.22
CA GLU A 179 2.85 -24.62 -7.62
C GLU A 179 1.73 -25.64 -7.82
N SER A 180 0.73 -25.31 -8.62
CA SER A 180 -0.46 -26.11 -8.86
C SER A 180 -0.80 -26.21 -10.35
N ALA A 181 -1.78 -27.05 -10.68
CA ALA A 181 -2.41 -27.00 -12.00
C ALA A 181 -3.09 -25.64 -12.24
N PRO A 182 -3.30 -25.25 -13.51
CA PRO A 182 -4.09 -24.08 -13.86
C PRO A 182 -5.47 -24.10 -13.23
N HIS A 183 -5.89 -22.97 -12.67
CA HIS A 183 -7.25 -22.75 -12.15
C HIS A 183 -8.01 -21.64 -12.89
N ASN A 184 -7.38 -21.04 -13.90
CA ASN A 184 -7.96 -20.07 -14.81
C ASN A 184 -7.23 -20.13 -16.16
N ASP A 185 -7.79 -19.46 -17.16
CA ASP A 185 -7.26 -19.38 -18.54
C ASP A 185 -6.77 -17.95 -18.86
N HIS A 186 -6.21 -17.23 -17.88
CA HIS A 186 -5.71 -15.87 -18.13
C HIS A 186 -4.58 -15.89 -19.16
N ALA A 187 -4.68 -15.04 -20.18
CA ALA A 187 -3.78 -15.05 -21.34
C ALA A 187 -2.28 -14.87 -21.02
N TYR A 188 -1.97 -14.21 -19.90
CA TYR A 188 -0.60 -13.94 -19.47
C TYR A 188 -0.13 -14.82 -18.30
N ALA A 189 -0.96 -15.74 -17.81
CA ALA A 189 -0.58 -16.62 -16.71
C ALA A 189 0.32 -17.76 -17.22
N ASP A 190 1.50 -17.89 -16.60
CA ASP A 190 2.44 -18.98 -16.89
C ASP A 190 2.57 -19.95 -15.71
N HIS A 191 2.31 -19.47 -14.49
CA HIS A 191 2.44 -20.25 -13.25
C HIS A 191 1.24 -20.03 -12.34
N TRP A 192 0.75 -21.12 -11.74
CA TRP A 192 -0.34 -21.11 -10.78
C TRP A 192 0.15 -21.64 -9.44
N PHE A 193 -0.32 -21.02 -8.37
CA PHE A 193 0.06 -21.38 -7.01
C PHE A 193 -1.17 -21.54 -6.13
N THR A 194 -1.04 -22.38 -5.10
CA THR A 194 -2.05 -22.57 -4.07
C THR A 194 -1.44 -22.66 -2.68
N LYS A 195 -2.20 -22.25 -1.67
CA LYS A 195 -1.86 -22.41 -0.25
C LYS A 195 -3.12 -22.66 0.57
N ALA A 196 -3.08 -23.67 1.43
CA ALA A 196 -4.10 -23.87 2.44
C ALA A 196 -3.99 -22.80 3.55
N LEU A 197 -5.11 -22.20 3.92
CA LEU A 197 -5.21 -21.19 4.97
C LEU A 197 -5.62 -21.86 6.30
N THR A 198 -4.77 -22.70 6.87
CA THR A 198 -5.02 -23.29 8.20
C THR A 198 -4.94 -22.22 9.31
N GLY A 199 -5.79 -22.31 10.35
CA GLY A 199 -5.93 -21.32 11.45
C GLY A 199 -4.61 -20.89 12.11
N THR A 200 -4.45 -19.68 12.66
CA THR A 200 -5.32 -18.99 13.64
C THR A 200 -5.39 -17.49 13.37
N TRP A 201 -6.57 -16.93 13.64
CA TRP A 201 -6.90 -15.50 13.74
C TRP A 201 -5.95 -14.75 14.68
N ALA A 202 -5.20 -13.77 14.17
CA ALA A 202 -4.80 -12.63 14.97
C ALA A 202 -5.84 -11.53 14.69
N THR A 203 -6.60 -11.14 15.71
CA THR A 203 -7.60 -10.07 15.63
C THR A 203 -6.95 -8.80 15.09
N TRP A 204 -7.22 -8.46 13.83
CA TRP A 204 -7.01 -7.12 13.31
C TRP A 204 -8.11 -6.22 13.90
N ASP A 205 -7.68 -5.17 14.61
CA ASP A 205 -8.57 -4.20 15.24
C ASP A 205 -9.37 -3.48 14.14
N ARG A 206 -10.67 -3.76 14.08
CA ARG A 206 -11.58 -3.22 13.07
C ARG A 206 -11.73 -1.73 13.34
N ALA A 207 -11.18 -0.86 12.49
CA ALA A 207 -11.56 0.55 12.52
C ALA A 207 -13.09 0.65 12.39
N PRO A 208 -13.80 1.41 13.25
CA PRO A 208 -15.25 1.41 13.27
C PRO A 208 -15.78 1.92 11.92
N GLN A 209 -16.53 1.08 11.21
CA GLN A 209 -17.43 1.54 10.16
C GLN A 209 -18.42 2.51 10.83
N GLY A 210 -18.34 3.78 10.43
CA GLY A 210 -19.33 4.78 10.80
C GLY A 210 -20.70 4.30 10.36
N ASP A 211 -21.60 4.20 11.33
CA ASP A 211 -23.00 3.90 11.15
C ASP A 211 -23.65 5.05 10.35
N LEU A 212 -23.98 4.80 9.08
CA LEU A 212 -24.88 5.68 8.33
C LEU A 212 -26.30 5.21 8.61
N ALA A 213 -26.82 5.65 9.75
CA ALA A 213 -28.24 5.58 10.06
C ALA A 213 -28.99 6.73 9.33
N THR A 214 -29.87 6.30 8.42
CA THR A 214 -31.17 6.86 7.97
C THR A 214 -31.37 8.38 7.93
#